data_AF-A0A6A5GRQ3-F1
#
_entry.id   AF-A0A6A5GRQ3-F1
#
_cell.length_a   1.000
_cell.length_b   1.000
_cell.length_c   1.000
_cell.angle_alpha   90.00
_cell.angle_beta   90.00
_cell.angle_gamma   90.00
#
_symmetry.space_group_name_H-M   'P 1'
#
loop_
_entity.id
_entity.type
_entity.pdbx_description
1 polymer ?
#
loop_
_entity_poly.entity_id
_entity_poly.type
_entity_poly.pdbx_seq_one_letter_code
_entity_poly.pdbx_strand_id
1 'polypeptide(L)'
;MSCIFSEVLQQRDVLEQLKNEDFDLAITEVVDGCAYAIFEHIQVRAHITVLSCSRFDHVSDVLGQPIAPSYVPSTQSFFNDKMNIKERFLNAVTFYFGRYTFANILDKEFEMAKEILGIKRSWRETMPESSFIFSNRIPVLDFPAPTFDKIIPIGGFTVKMNEKVLKLDDKWDEILNRRKKNVLISFGSNSKSKDMPEEYKQSFLRVFKSMPDTTFIWKYEDPSENIAQGFENVYISSWLPQNELLADSRVTLFLTHGGLASVMELALMGKPSVMVPIFADQGRNAQMLKRHGGAAVLQKTDLADSDLVRRTIQEVLNDPRFLKNAETLSEMLKNQPTNAKEVLVKHVEFAARFGKLPSLDNHGRHQSFVVYYFLDIISLLISVVVIIVYVVVKLFKRMFIRNKSQKSKSE
;
A
#
# COMPACT_ATOMS: atom_id res chain seq x y z
N MET A 1 3.91 -11.33 -17.08
CA MET A 1 2.46 -11.34 -16.82
C MET A 1 1.65 -11.58 -18.08
N SER A 2 1.81 -10.79 -19.16
CA SER A 2 1.03 -10.94 -20.41
C SER A 2 0.97 -12.36 -21.04
N CYS A 3 2.00 -13.20 -20.94
CA CYS A 3 1.99 -14.56 -21.53
C CYS A 3 1.01 -15.52 -20.84
N ILE A 4 0.97 -15.52 -19.49
CA ILE A 4 0.10 -16.40 -18.70
C ILE A 4 -1.37 -16.01 -18.90
N PHE A 5 -1.66 -14.71 -19.00
CA PHE A 5 -3.03 -14.24 -19.17
C PHE A 5 -3.59 -14.55 -20.56
N SER A 6 -2.77 -14.44 -21.61
CA SER A 6 -3.19 -14.87 -22.96
C SER A 6 -3.60 -16.34 -23.00
N GLU A 7 -2.87 -17.21 -22.29
CA GLU A 7 -3.19 -18.64 -22.24
C GLU A 7 -4.55 -18.90 -21.58
N VAL A 8 -4.85 -18.22 -20.47
CA VAL A 8 -6.15 -18.37 -19.77
C VAL A 8 -7.30 -17.88 -20.66
N LEU A 9 -7.16 -16.71 -21.28
CA LEU A 9 -8.21 -16.14 -22.14
C LEU A 9 -8.49 -16.97 -23.40
N GLN A 10 -7.54 -17.79 -23.83
CA GLN A 10 -7.69 -18.69 -24.97
C GLN A 10 -8.39 -20.02 -24.61
N GLN A 11 -8.52 -20.36 -23.33
CA GLN A 11 -9.19 -21.59 -22.87
C GLN A 11 -10.71 -21.45 -22.95
N ARG A 12 -11.26 -21.56 -24.16
CA ARG A 12 -12.70 -21.44 -24.44
C ARG A 12 -13.56 -22.39 -23.60
N ASP A 13 -13.13 -23.64 -23.44
CA ASP A 13 -13.87 -24.64 -22.67
C ASP A 13 -14.03 -24.23 -21.20
N VAL A 14 -12.97 -23.65 -20.61
CA VAL A 14 -13.00 -23.17 -19.21
C VAL A 14 -13.89 -21.94 -19.10
N LEU A 15 -13.85 -21.01 -20.05
CA LEU A 15 -14.70 -19.81 -20.03
C LEU A 15 -16.19 -20.16 -20.19
N GLU A 16 -16.52 -21.11 -21.07
CA GLU A 16 -17.89 -21.61 -21.20
C GLU A 16 -18.32 -22.39 -19.96
N GLN A 17 -17.42 -23.18 -19.34
CA GLN A 17 -17.71 -23.80 -18.05
C GLN A 17 -18.04 -22.72 -17.00
N LEU A 18 -17.16 -21.73 -16.80
CA LEU A 18 -17.36 -20.65 -15.82
C LEU A 18 -18.68 -19.89 -16.03
N LYS A 19 -19.08 -19.69 -17.29
CA LYS A 19 -20.36 -19.07 -17.64
C LYS A 19 -21.56 -19.96 -17.29
N ASN A 20 -21.43 -21.28 -17.48
CA ASN A 20 -22.50 -22.24 -17.21
C ASN A 20 -22.68 -22.56 -15.72
N GLU A 21 -21.67 -22.31 -14.88
CA GLU A 21 -21.77 -22.48 -13.42
C GLU A 21 -22.70 -21.43 -12.74
N ASP A 22 -23.02 -20.32 -13.43
CA ASP A 22 -23.94 -19.27 -12.96
C ASP A 22 -23.61 -18.73 -11.55
N PHE A 23 -22.33 -18.39 -11.31
CA PHE A 23 -21.88 -17.87 -10.03
C PHE A 23 -22.57 -16.53 -9.65
N ASP A 24 -23.04 -16.45 -8.41
CA ASP A 24 -23.67 -15.23 -7.86
C ASP A 24 -22.72 -14.02 -7.78
N LEU A 25 -21.43 -14.28 -7.60
CA LEU A 25 -20.42 -13.26 -7.29
C LEU A 25 -19.02 -13.71 -7.72
N ALA A 26 -18.27 -12.81 -8.34
CA ALA A 26 -16.83 -12.98 -8.55
C ALA A 26 -16.00 -12.06 -7.65
N ILE A 27 -14.78 -12.47 -7.28
CA ILE A 27 -13.85 -11.66 -6.50
C ILE A 27 -12.51 -11.68 -7.23
N THR A 28 -11.92 -10.50 -7.48
CA THR A 28 -10.62 -10.40 -8.15
C THR A 28 -9.69 -9.39 -7.50
N GLU A 29 -8.39 -9.58 -7.65
CA GLU A 29 -7.38 -8.58 -7.33
C GLU A 29 -7.25 -7.57 -8.49
N VAL A 30 -7.06 -6.29 -8.17
CA VAL A 30 -7.04 -5.23 -9.19
C VAL A 30 -5.87 -5.28 -10.15
N VAL A 31 -4.75 -5.89 -9.74
CA VAL A 31 -3.58 -6.04 -10.61
C VAL A 31 -3.78 -7.10 -11.70
N ASP A 32 -4.87 -7.86 -11.65
CA ASP A 32 -5.31 -8.75 -12.72
C ASP A 32 -6.36 -8.04 -13.60
N GLY A 33 -5.91 -7.30 -14.61
CA GLY A 33 -6.80 -6.60 -15.53
C GLY A 33 -7.67 -7.53 -16.36
N CYS A 34 -7.17 -8.73 -16.66
CA CYS A 34 -7.86 -9.74 -17.46
C CYS A 34 -9.07 -10.33 -16.74
N ALA A 35 -9.08 -10.38 -15.40
CA ALA A 35 -10.26 -10.81 -14.65
C ALA A 35 -11.51 -9.99 -14.99
N TYR A 36 -11.38 -8.67 -15.18
CA TYR A 36 -12.49 -7.82 -15.58
C TYR A 36 -12.99 -8.12 -17.00
N ALA A 37 -12.09 -8.56 -17.88
CA ALA A 37 -12.45 -9.02 -19.22
C ALA A 37 -13.21 -10.36 -19.17
N ILE A 38 -12.80 -11.26 -18.28
CA ILE A 38 -13.52 -12.52 -18.03
C ILE A 38 -14.91 -12.22 -17.48
N PHE A 39 -15.03 -11.31 -16.50
CA PHE A 39 -16.32 -10.90 -15.92
C PHE A 39 -17.27 -10.32 -16.97
N GLU A 40 -16.73 -9.51 -17.89
CA GLU A 40 -17.49 -9.02 -19.05
C GLU A 40 -17.89 -10.14 -20.00
N HIS A 41 -17.03 -11.13 -20.24
CA HIS A 41 -17.33 -12.22 -21.16
C HIS A 41 -18.40 -13.18 -20.61
N ILE A 42 -18.27 -13.58 -19.34
CA ILE A 42 -19.22 -14.49 -18.68
C ILE A 42 -20.47 -13.79 -18.16
N GLN A 43 -20.50 -12.45 -18.21
CA GLN A 43 -21.62 -11.62 -17.75
C GLN A 43 -21.98 -11.87 -16.28
N VAL A 44 -20.97 -11.91 -15.40
CA VAL A 44 -21.20 -12.12 -13.96
C VAL A 44 -22.10 -11.01 -13.41
N ARG A 45 -23.10 -11.40 -12.62
CA ARG A 45 -24.08 -10.49 -12.03
C ARG A 45 -23.43 -9.42 -11.16
N ALA A 46 -22.43 -9.80 -10.38
CA ALA A 46 -21.78 -8.97 -9.38
C ALA A 46 -20.30 -9.32 -9.24
N HIS A 47 -19.47 -8.36 -8.86
CA HIS A 47 -18.10 -8.64 -8.46
C HIS A 47 -17.59 -7.72 -7.36
N ILE A 48 -16.51 -8.14 -6.72
CA ILE A 48 -15.75 -7.37 -5.73
C ILE A 48 -14.31 -7.26 -6.21
N THR A 49 -13.77 -6.05 -6.19
CA THR A 49 -12.33 -5.81 -6.36
C THR A 49 -11.62 -5.84 -5.02
N VAL A 50 -10.48 -6.50 -4.97
CA VAL A 50 -9.55 -6.53 -3.84
C VAL A 50 -8.30 -5.75 -4.20
N LEU A 51 -7.81 -4.97 -3.23
CA LEU A 51 -6.52 -4.32 -3.25
C LEU A 51 -5.63 -5.01 -2.21
N SER A 52 -4.65 -5.76 -2.69
CA SER A 52 -3.61 -6.41 -1.88
C SER A 52 -2.73 -5.40 -1.12
N CYS A 53 -2.67 -4.16 -1.61
CA CYS A 53 -2.06 -3.00 -0.97
C CYS A 53 -3.09 -2.14 -0.22
N SER A 54 -2.63 -1.17 0.58
CA SER A 54 -3.53 -0.15 1.16
C SER A 54 -4.32 0.60 0.07
N ARG A 55 -3.67 0.94 -1.03
CA ARG A 55 -4.26 1.64 -2.18
C ARG A 55 -3.40 1.45 -3.42
N PHE A 56 -4.00 1.76 -4.57
CA PHE A 56 -3.31 1.87 -5.85
C PHE A 56 -3.68 3.21 -6.50
N ASP A 57 -2.66 3.93 -6.97
CA ASP A 57 -2.84 5.30 -7.49
C ASP A 57 -3.74 5.33 -8.75
N HIS A 58 -3.61 4.33 -9.64
CA HIS A 58 -4.43 4.20 -10.85
C HIS A 58 -5.88 3.79 -10.55
N VAL A 59 -6.10 2.95 -9.53
CA VAL A 59 -7.44 2.54 -9.10
C VAL A 59 -8.18 3.70 -8.50
N SER A 60 -7.49 4.48 -7.68
CA SER A 60 -8.05 5.65 -7.00
C SER A 60 -8.58 6.68 -8.01
N ASP A 61 -7.81 6.92 -9.08
CA ASP A 61 -8.24 7.76 -10.19
C ASP A 61 -9.51 7.22 -10.87
N VAL A 62 -9.48 5.94 -11.25
CA VAL A 62 -10.60 5.33 -11.94
C VAL A 62 -11.84 5.29 -11.07
N LEU A 63 -11.74 5.13 -9.75
CA LEU A 63 -12.90 5.19 -8.84
C LEU A 63 -13.40 6.62 -8.54
N GLY A 64 -12.64 7.66 -8.90
CA GLY A 64 -12.91 9.02 -8.45
C GLY A 64 -12.61 9.25 -6.97
N GLN A 65 -11.67 8.49 -6.39
CA GLN A 65 -11.24 8.69 -5.01
C GLN A 65 -10.44 10.00 -4.88
N PRO A 66 -10.84 10.92 -3.98
CA PRO A 66 -10.08 12.13 -3.76
C PRO A 66 -8.72 11.80 -3.12
N ILE A 67 -7.64 12.01 -3.86
CA ILE A 67 -6.26 11.86 -3.36
C ILE A 67 -5.49 13.15 -3.52
N ALA A 68 -4.89 13.60 -2.42
CA ALA A 68 -3.99 14.74 -2.39
C ALA A 68 -2.54 14.25 -2.20
N PRO A 69 -1.71 14.23 -3.26
CA PRO A 69 -0.31 13.79 -3.16
C PRO A 69 0.56 14.75 -2.33
N SER A 70 0.01 15.86 -1.82
CA SER A 70 0.69 16.78 -0.92
C SER A 70 0.87 16.23 0.49
N TYR A 71 0.05 15.27 0.92
CA TYR A 71 0.15 14.62 2.24
C TYR A 71 -0.15 13.13 2.22
N VAL A 72 -0.75 12.59 1.14
CA VAL A 72 -0.96 11.15 0.99
C VAL A 72 0.24 10.57 0.22
N PRO A 73 1.05 9.68 0.83
CA PRO A 73 2.11 9.01 0.10
C PRO A 73 1.53 8.13 -1.01
N SER A 74 2.10 8.27 -2.22
CA SER A 74 1.84 7.36 -3.34
C SER A 74 2.12 5.92 -2.93
N THR A 75 1.46 4.98 -3.60
CA THR A 75 1.67 3.54 -3.40
C THR A 75 3.15 3.16 -3.39
N GLN A 76 3.97 3.74 -4.28
CA GLN A 76 5.40 3.44 -4.40
C GLN A 76 6.33 4.47 -3.72
N SER A 77 5.77 5.32 -2.85
CA SER A 77 6.51 6.37 -2.16
C SER A 77 7.43 5.80 -1.08
N PHE A 78 8.49 6.54 -0.74
CA PHE A 78 9.37 6.25 0.41
C PHE A 78 9.22 7.29 1.53
N PHE A 79 8.19 8.14 1.43
CA PHE A 79 7.95 9.26 2.35
C PHE A 79 6.76 8.99 3.28
N ASN A 80 6.70 9.73 4.39
CA ASN A 80 5.57 9.75 5.32
C ASN A 80 4.54 10.83 4.91
N ASP A 81 3.50 11.02 5.71
CA ASP A 81 2.45 12.02 5.52
C ASP A 81 2.84 13.48 5.88
N LYS A 82 4.06 13.70 6.36
CA LYS A 82 4.64 15.00 6.74
C LYS A 82 5.85 15.33 5.87
N MET A 83 5.58 15.64 4.61
CA MET A 83 6.59 15.86 3.58
C MET A 83 7.05 17.32 3.48
N ASN A 84 8.35 17.54 3.29
CA ASN A 84 8.89 18.84 2.89
C ASN A 84 8.64 19.15 1.40
N ILE A 85 9.08 20.31 0.89
CA ILE A 85 8.85 20.71 -0.51
C ILE A 85 9.39 19.68 -1.52
N LYS A 86 10.63 19.20 -1.32
CA LYS A 86 11.27 18.22 -2.20
C LYS A 86 10.54 16.89 -2.14
N GLU A 87 10.19 16.42 -0.95
CA GLU A 87 9.46 15.17 -0.75
C GLU A 87 8.06 15.21 -1.37
N ARG A 88 7.34 16.33 -1.23
CA ARG A 88 6.03 16.51 -1.89
C ARG A 88 6.16 16.48 -3.42
N PHE A 89 7.17 17.15 -3.97
CA PHE A 89 7.44 17.12 -5.40
C PHE A 89 7.73 15.69 -5.89
N LEU A 90 8.64 14.99 -5.22
CA LEU A 90 8.97 13.60 -5.57
C LEU A 90 7.77 12.66 -5.40
N ASN A 91 7.00 12.80 -4.32
CA ASN A 91 5.79 12.02 -4.09
C ASN A 91 4.75 12.27 -5.19
N ALA A 92 4.56 13.52 -5.63
CA ALA A 92 3.68 13.85 -6.73
C ALA A 92 4.15 13.22 -8.04
N VAL A 93 5.46 13.27 -8.33
CA VAL A 93 6.04 12.59 -9.50
C VAL A 93 5.76 11.09 -9.43
N THR A 94 6.04 10.43 -8.30
CA THR A 94 5.77 9.00 -8.11
C THR A 94 4.28 8.69 -8.27
N PHE A 95 3.39 9.52 -7.72
CA PHE A 95 1.94 9.35 -7.82
C PHE A 95 1.46 9.39 -9.28
N TYR A 96 1.79 10.45 -10.03
CA TYR A 96 1.34 10.59 -11.41
C TYR A 96 2.00 9.58 -12.34
N PHE A 97 3.29 9.29 -12.14
CA PHE A 97 4.01 8.30 -12.92
C PHE A 97 3.48 6.88 -12.66
N GLY A 98 3.23 6.52 -11.40
CA GLY A 98 2.64 5.25 -11.01
C GLY A 98 1.23 5.10 -11.56
N ARG A 99 0.37 6.12 -11.37
CA ARG A 99 -0.97 6.19 -11.97
C ARG A 99 -0.93 5.92 -13.47
N TYR A 100 -0.09 6.64 -14.22
CA TYR A 100 0.02 6.47 -15.67
C TYR A 100 0.52 5.09 -16.05
N THR A 101 1.60 4.62 -15.42
CA THR A 101 2.26 3.37 -15.79
C THR A 101 1.36 2.16 -15.57
N PHE A 102 0.75 2.04 -14.38
CA PHE A 102 -0.12 0.90 -14.08
C PHE A 102 -1.43 0.94 -14.85
N ALA A 103 -2.01 2.12 -15.08
CA ALA A 103 -3.20 2.23 -15.90
C ALA A 103 -2.95 1.76 -17.34
N ASN A 104 -1.79 2.12 -17.92
CA ASN A 104 -1.41 1.64 -19.26
C ASN A 104 -1.12 0.13 -19.32
N ILE A 105 -0.67 -0.49 -18.22
CA ILE A 105 -0.52 -1.95 -18.16
C ILE A 105 -1.90 -2.61 -18.29
N LEU A 106 -2.88 -2.16 -17.50
CA LEU A 106 -4.25 -2.68 -17.55
C LEU A 106 -4.95 -2.35 -18.88
N ASP A 107 -4.68 -1.19 -19.48
CA ASP A 107 -5.19 -0.86 -20.81
C ASP A 107 -4.65 -1.82 -21.88
N LYS A 108 -3.37 -2.21 -21.81
CA LYS A 108 -2.79 -3.21 -22.73
C LYS A 108 -3.36 -4.61 -22.51
N GLU A 109 -3.56 -5.00 -21.25
CA GLU A 109 -4.23 -6.26 -20.91
C GLU A 109 -5.67 -6.30 -21.44
N PHE A 110 -6.38 -5.17 -21.37
CA PHE A 110 -7.71 -5.03 -21.95
C PHE A 110 -7.70 -5.15 -23.48
N GLU A 111 -6.80 -4.46 -24.20
CA GLU A 111 -6.76 -4.56 -25.67
C GLU A 111 -6.47 -6.00 -26.12
N MET A 112 -5.58 -6.71 -25.44
CA MET A 112 -5.36 -8.14 -25.67
C MET A 112 -6.63 -8.96 -25.44
N ALA A 113 -7.30 -8.76 -24.30
CA ALA A 113 -8.51 -9.50 -23.98
C ALA A 113 -9.66 -9.18 -24.93
N LYS A 114 -9.73 -7.96 -25.45
CA LYS A 114 -10.70 -7.53 -26.47
C LYS A 114 -10.48 -8.24 -27.80
N GLU A 115 -9.24 -8.41 -28.24
CA GLU A 115 -8.92 -9.19 -29.45
C GLU A 115 -9.31 -10.67 -29.29
N ILE A 116 -9.10 -11.25 -28.11
CA ILE A 116 -9.38 -12.67 -27.86
C ILE A 116 -10.88 -12.92 -27.62
N LEU A 117 -11.53 -12.13 -26.77
CA LEU A 117 -12.89 -12.40 -26.27
C LEU A 117 -13.98 -11.56 -26.96
N GLY A 118 -13.62 -10.54 -27.73
CA GLY A 118 -14.59 -9.64 -28.39
C GLY A 118 -15.36 -8.75 -27.42
N ILE A 119 -14.82 -8.50 -26.23
CA ILE A 119 -15.45 -7.65 -25.21
C ILE A 119 -15.43 -6.16 -25.59
N LYS A 120 -16.37 -5.38 -25.05
CA LYS A 120 -16.53 -3.96 -25.38
C LYS A 120 -16.08 -3.03 -24.27
N ARG A 121 -16.40 -3.35 -23.02
CA ARG A 121 -16.16 -2.50 -21.86
C ARG A 121 -14.79 -2.77 -21.25
N SER A 122 -14.06 -1.70 -20.97
CA SER A 122 -12.72 -1.75 -20.38
C SER A 122 -12.76 -1.94 -18.87
N TRP A 123 -11.62 -2.28 -18.27
CA TRP A 123 -11.45 -2.30 -16.81
C TRP A 123 -11.83 -0.96 -16.16
N ARG A 124 -11.71 0.17 -16.89
CA ARG A 124 -12.07 1.52 -16.40
C ARG A 124 -13.59 1.70 -16.22
N GLU A 125 -14.37 0.90 -16.92
CA GLU A 125 -15.84 0.86 -16.84
C GLU A 125 -16.30 -0.27 -15.91
N THR A 126 -15.71 -1.45 -16.02
CA THR A 126 -16.16 -2.64 -15.28
C THR A 126 -15.68 -2.67 -13.83
N MET A 127 -14.41 -2.34 -13.52
CA MET A 127 -13.90 -2.35 -12.14
C MET A 127 -14.75 -1.47 -11.20
N PRO A 128 -15.13 -0.25 -11.60
CA PRO A 128 -15.98 0.59 -10.74
C PRO A 128 -17.39 0.08 -10.53
N GLU A 129 -17.89 -0.83 -11.35
CA GLU A 129 -19.18 -1.47 -11.14
C GLU A 129 -19.13 -2.52 -10.01
N SER A 130 -17.94 -2.79 -9.43
CA SER A 130 -17.79 -3.60 -8.22
C SER A 130 -18.82 -3.23 -7.16
N SER A 131 -19.38 -4.20 -6.46
CA SER A 131 -20.27 -3.91 -5.32
C SER A 131 -19.51 -3.19 -4.20
N PHE A 132 -18.33 -3.69 -3.86
CA PHE A 132 -17.40 -3.11 -2.89
C PHE A 132 -15.96 -3.23 -3.39
N ILE A 133 -15.09 -2.39 -2.85
CA ILE A 133 -13.64 -2.47 -3.04
C ILE A 133 -13.01 -2.83 -1.69
N PHE A 134 -12.51 -4.05 -1.55
CA PHE A 134 -11.78 -4.43 -0.35
C PHE A 134 -10.36 -3.89 -0.40
N SER A 135 -9.97 -3.16 0.64
CA SER A 135 -8.62 -2.64 0.79
C SER A 135 -7.90 -3.37 1.92
N ASN A 136 -6.69 -3.86 1.66
CA ASN A 136 -5.82 -4.46 2.68
C ASN A 136 -5.19 -3.38 3.58
N ARG A 137 -6.03 -2.57 4.23
CA ARG A 137 -5.61 -1.51 5.16
C ARG A 137 -6.26 -1.75 6.52
N ILE A 138 -5.52 -1.41 7.56
CA ILE A 138 -6.05 -1.24 8.91
C ILE A 138 -6.06 0.26 9.18
N PRO A 139 -7.22 0.93 9.37
CA PRO A 139 -7.29 2.39 9.43
C PRO A 139 -6.37 3.05 10.48
N VAL A 140 -6.21 2.43 11.66
CA VAL A 140 -5.31 2.92 12.71
C VAL A 140 -3.84 2.79 12.30
N LEU A 141 -3.49 1.73 11.56
CA LEU A 141 -2.13 1.50 11.09
C LEU A 141 -1.76 2.44 9.93
N ASP A 142 -2.69 2.66 8.99
CA ASP A 142 -2.46 3.30 7.70
C ASP A 142 -2.55 4.84 7.69
N PHE A 143 -1.90 5.50 6.73
CA PHE A 143 -1.97 6.96 6.58
C PHE A 143 -3.41 7.45 6.38
N PRO A 144 -3.91 8.39 7.21
CA PRO A 144 -5.20 9.02 7.01
C PRO A 144 -5.32 9.60 5.60
N ALA A 145 -6.39 9.24 4.92
CA ALA A 145 -6.68 9.74 3.59
C ALA A 145 -8.20 9.74 3.37
N PRO A 146 -8.72 10.67 2.54
CA PRO A 146 -10.11 10.63 2.11
C PRO A 146 -10.46 9.29 1.44
N THR A 147 -11.65 8.80 1.76
CA THR A 147 -12.21 7.54 1.25
C THR A 147 -13.74 7.67 1.23
N PHE A 148 -14.43 6.69 0.65
CA PHE A 148 -15.89 6.64 0.59
C PHE A 148 -16.36 5.23 0.91
N ASP A 149 -17.65 5.09 1.25
CA ASP A 149 -18.24 3.89 1.86
C ASP A 149 -18.18 2.64 0.98
N LYS A 150 -17.82 2.78 -0.29
CA LYS A 150 -17.55 1.66 -1.20
C LYS A 150 -16.22 0.95 -0.91
N ILE A 151 -15.24 1.64 -0.32
CA ILE A 151 -13.90 1.11 -0.05
C ILE A 151 -13.82 0.59 1.39
N ILE A 152 -13.93 -0.73 1.53
CA ILE A 152 -14.06 -1.41 2.80
C ILE A 152 -12.69 -1.91 3.28
N PRO A 153 -12.15 -1.38 4.40
CA PRO A 153 -10.90 -1.86 4.96
C PRO A 153 -11.10 -3.25 5.59
N ILE A 154 -10.31 -4.22 5.15
CA ILE A 154 -10.32 -5.59 5.70
C ILE A 154 -8.94 -6.07 6.15
N GLY A 155 -7.96 -5.16 6.29
CA GLY A 155 -6.58 -5.53 6.61
C GLY A 155 -6.45 -6.35 7.89
N GLY A 156 -5.48 -7.28 7.90
CA GLY A 156 -5.14 -8.10 9.07
C GLY A 156 -6.02 -9.33 9.29
N PHE A 157 -7.08 -9.55 8.50
CA PHE A 157 -7.99 -10.69 8.68
C PHE A 157 -7.33 -12.07 8.49
N THR A 158 -6.20 -12.12 7.77
CA THR A 158 -5.40 -13.33 7.54
C THR A 158 -4.42 -13.63 8.67
N VAL A 159 -4.13 -12.65 9.54
CA VAL A 159 -3.17 -12.82 10.63
C VAL A 159 -3.83 -13.65 11.72
N LYS A 160 -3.25 -14.82 12.00
CA LYS A 160 -3.70 -15.66 13.12
C LYS A 160 -3.14 -15.07 14.40
N MET A 161 -4.01 -14.77 15.36
CA MET A 161 -3.66 -14.16 16.65
C MET A 161 -3.84 -15.11 17.84
N ASN A 162 -4.39 -16.30 17.62
CA ASN A 162 -4.69 -17.24 18.71
C ASN A 162 -3.42 -18.00 19.12
N GLU A 163 -2.86 -17.63 20.27
CA GLU A 163 -1.67 -18.27 20.86
C GLU A 163 -1.83 -19.78 21.04
N LYS A 164 -3.05 -20.30 21.25
CA LYS A 164 -3.27 -21.75 21.37
C LYS A 164 -2.99 -22.51 20.07
N VAL A 165 -3.08 -21.82 18.94
CA VAL A 165 -2.86 -22.36 17.58
C VAL A 165 -1.44 -22.08 17.11
N LEU A 166 -0.82 -21.01 17.59
CA LEU A 166 0.53 -20.59 17.22
C LEU A 166 1.57 -21.29 18.08
N LYS A 167 1.81 -22.57 17.78
CA LYS A 167 2.85 -23.36 18.46
C LYS A 167 4.08 -23.49 17.58
N LEU A 168 5.24 -23.26 18.17
CA LEU A 168 6.53 -23.55 17.56
C LEU A 168 6.87 -25.04 17.74
N ASP A 169 7.71 -25.56 16.85
CA ASP A 169 8.31 -26.87 17.02
C ASP A 169 9.52 -26.80 17.98
N ASP A 170 9.98 -27.96 18.45
CA ASP A 170 11.08 -28.07 19.41
C ASP A 170 12.37 -27.39 18.92
N LYS A 171 12.59 -27.36 17.59
CA LYS A 171 13.76 -26.73 16.99
C LYS A 171 13.75 -25.22 17.26
N TRP A 172 12.65 -24.54 17.00
CA TRP A 172 12.58 -23.09 17.23
C TRP A 172 12.59 -22.77 18.72
N ASP A 173 11.96 -23.60 19.56
CA ASP A 173 12.02 -23.45 21.01
C ASP A 173 13.44 -23.53 21.56
N GLU A 174 14.24 -24.50 21.10
CA GLU A 174 15.65 -24.61 21.48
C GLU A 174 16.44 -23.37 21.05
N ILE A 175 16.28 -22.93 19.80
CA ILE A 175 17.00 -21.77 19.25
C ILE A 175 16.69 -20.50 20.05
N LEU A 176 15.41 -20.25 20.33
CA LEU A 176 14.96 -19.05 21.06
C LEU A 176 15.40 -19.03 22.53
N ASN A 177 15.68 -20.19 23.13
CA ASN A 177 16.14 -20.30 24.51
C ASN A 177 17.65 -20.09 24.70
N ARG A 178 18.46 -20.16 23.63
CA ARG A 178 19.92 -20.07 23.73
C ARG A 178 20.42 -18.69 24.14
N ARG A 179 19.70 -17.61 23.78
CA ARG A 179 20.12 -16.22 24.03
C ARG A 179 18.92 -15.35 24.37
N LYS A 180 19.18 -14.24 25.07
CA LYS A 180 18.14 -13.30 25.51
C LYS A 180 17.54 -12.48 24.37
N LYS A 181 18.32 -12.21 23.33
CA LYS A 181 17.90 -11.39 22.18
C LYS A 181 17.82 -12.27 20.94
N ASN A 182 16.65 -12.29 20.32
CA ASN A 182 16.40 -13.05 19.09
C ASN A 182 15.91 -12.10 18.00
N VAL A 183 16.66 -12.05 16.90
CA VAL A 183 16.38 -11.20 15.73
C VAL A 183 15.94 -12.11 14.58
N LEU A 184 14.72 -11.90 14.11
CA LEU A 184 14.21 -12.53 12.90
C LEU A 184 14.61 -11.69 11.67
N ILE A 185 15.06 -12.32 10.59
CA ILE A 185 15.46 -11.65 9.34
C ILE A 185 14.75 -12.32 8.17
N SER A 186 13.88 -11.59 7.48
CA SER A 186 13.16 -12.09 6.30
C SER A 186 12.83 -10.97 5.31
N PHE A 187 13.31 -11.12 4.07
CA PHE A 187 13.01 -10.20 2.96
C PHE A 187 11.80 -10.66 2.12
N GLY A 188 10.98 -11.58 2.64
CA GLY A 188 9.75 -12.05 2.01
C GLY A 188 9.96 -13.24 1.08
N SER A 189 8.99 -13.51 0.22
CA SER A 189 9.00 -14.63 -0.74
C SER A 189 9.64 -14.27 -2.09
N ASN A 190 9.53 -13.00 -2.51
CA ASN A 190 9.97 -12.53 -3.81
C ASN A 190 11.40 -11.95 -3.79
N SER A 191 11.77 -11.22 -2.74
CA SER A 191 13.15 -10.76 -2.52
C SER A 191 13.90 -11.78 -1.67
N LYS A 192 14.47 -12.78 -2.32
CA LYS A 192 15.21 -13.87 -1.67
C LYS A 192 16.57 -13.37 -1.16
N SER A 193 16.94 -13.72 0.07
CA SER A 193 18.24 -13.36 0.64
C SER A 193 19.40 -13.97 -0.16
N LYS A 194 19.20 -15.15 -0.77
CA LYS A 194 20.24 -15.79 -1.59
C LYS A 194 20.64 -14.95 -2.82
N ASP A 195 19.72 -14.14 -3.33
CA ASP A 195 19.92 -13.31 -4.53
C ASP A 195 20.45 -11.89 -4.16
N MET A 196 20.71 -11.65 -2.87
CA MET A 196 21.29 -10.41 -2.37
C MET A 196 22.74 -10.22 -2.88
N PRO A 197 23.19 -8.98 -3.18
CA PRO A 197 24.59 -8.73 -3.50
C PRO A 197 25.55 -9.24 -2.41
N GLU A 198 26.68 -9.79 -2.84
CA GLU A 198 27.66 -10.39 -1.93
C GLU A 198 28.17 -9.41 -0.88
N GLU A 199 28.35 -8.14 -1.25
CA GLU A 199 28.72 -7.06 -0.32
C GLU A 199 27.77 -6.97 0.89
N TYR A 200 26.46 -7.11 0.65
CA TYR A 200 25.43 -6.99 1.68
C TYR A 200 25.36 -8.26 2.53
N LYS A 201 25.54 -9.44 1.90
CA LYS A 201 25.69 -10.72 2.62
C LYS A 201 26.86 -10.65 3.60
N GLN A 202 28.03 -10.20 3.13
CA GLN A 202 29.21 -10.02 3.98
C GLN A 202 29.01 -8.98 5.08
N SER A 203 28.23 -7.93 4.81
CA SER A 203 27.84 -6.95 5.83
C SER A 203 27.02 -7.58 6.95
N PHE A 204 26.02 -8.42 6.63
CA PHE A 204 25.27 -9.19 7.63
C PHE A 204 26.17 -10.11 8.45
N LEU A 205 27.10 -10.83 7.81
CA LEU A 205 28.05 -11.69 8.52
C LEU A 205 28.94 -10.90 9.50
N ARG A 206 29.40 -9.70 9.13
CA ARG A 206 30.12 -8.80 10.04
C ARG A 206 29.26 -8.37 11.23
N VAL A 207 27.98 -8.05 11.00
CA VAL A 207 27.02 -7.72 12.07
C VAL A 207 26.85 -8.91 13.02
N PHE A 208 26.61 -10.11 12.49
CA PHE A 208 26.41 -11.32 13.30
C PHE A 208 27.62 -11.62 14.18
N LYS A 209 28.83 -11.53 13.61
CA LYS A 209 30.10 -11.70 14.34
C LYS A 209 30.24 -10.70 15.50
N SER A 210 29.81 -9.47 15.29
CA SER A 210 29.92 -8.39 16.28
C SER A 210 28.87 -8.44 17.39
N MET A 211 27.88 -9.34 17.29
CA MET A 211 26.77 -9.47 18.23
C MET A 211 26.60 -10.92 18.73
N PRO A 212 27.63 -11.52 19.37
CA PRO A 212 27.61 -12.94 19.77
C PRO A 212 26.51 -13.28 20.79
N ASP A 213 26.03 -12.29 21.56
CA ASP A 213 24.96 -12.44 22.54
C ASP A 213 23.54 -12.32 21.93
N THR A 214 23.44 -12.18 20.61
CA THR A 214 22.16 -12.10 19.88
C THR A 214 22.03 -13.27 18.92
N THR A 215 20.91 -14.00 18.99
CA THR A 215 20.54 -15.02 18.02
C THR A 215 19.94 -14.35 16.79
N PHE A 216 20.41 -14.71 15.60
CA PHE A 216 19.86 -14.29 14.31
C PHE A 216 19.23 -15.48 13.61
N ILE A 217 17.94 -15.39 13.31
CA ILE A 217 17.21 -16.36 12.50
C ILE A 217 17.03 -15.74 11.12
N TRP A 218 17.81 -16.17 10.14
CA TRP A 218 17.84 -15.57 8.81
C TRP A 218 17.23 -16.49 7.76
N LYS A 219 16.13 -16.02 7.15
CA LYS A 219 15.53 -16.68 6.00
C LYS A 219 16.49 -16.60 4.81
N TYR A 220 16.98 -17.74 4.35
CA TYR A 220 17.93 -17.86 3.25
C TYR A 220 17.58 -19.07 2.40
N GLU A 221 17.29 -18.85 1.12
CA GLU A 221 16.64 -19.81 0.24
C GLU A 221 17.59 -20.83 -0.40
N ASP A 222 18.89 -20.76 -0.09
CA ASP A 222 19.89 -21.73 -0.54
C ASP A 222 20.70 -22.30 0.63
N PRO A 223 20.30 -23.45 1.20
CA PRO A 223 21.03 -24.07 2.30
C PRO A 223 22.40 -24.64 1.88
N SER A 224 22.66 -24.81 0.58
CA SER A 224 23.91 -25.45 0.10
C SER A 224 25.13 -24.53 0.21
N GLU A 225 24.92 -23.21 0.20
CA GLU A 225 26.00 -22.22 0.31
C GLU A 225 26.68 -22.19 1.68
N ASN A 226 26.08 -22.81 2.71
CA ASN A 226 26.62 -22.86 4.08
C ASN A 226 27.08 -21.49 4.61
N ILE A 227 26.38 -20.40 4.23
CA ILE A 227 26.80 -19.02 4.48
C ILE A 227 26.99 -18.67 5.96
N ALA A 228 26.32 -19.39 6.86
CA ALA A 228 26.42 -19.23 8.31
C ALA A 228 27.47 -20.16 8.96
N GLN A 229 28.29 -20.87 8.17
CA GLN A 229 29.33 -21.74 8.72
C GLN A 229 30.29 -20.95 9.62
N GLY A 230 30.49 -21.45 10.85
CA GLY A 230 31.33 -20.80 11.85
C GLY A 230 30.63 -19.74 12.72
N PHE A 231 29.32 -19.54 12.54
CA PHE A 231 28.52 -18.61 13.36
C PHE A 231 27.57 -19.37 14.30
N GLU A 232 27.92 -19.46 15.58
CA GLU A 232 27.10 -20.14 16.60
C GLU A 232 25.80 -19.40 16.96
N ASN A 233 25.65 -18.17 16.48
CA ASN A 233 24.52 -17.30 16.75
C ASN A 233 23.65 -17.05 15.52
N VAL A 234 23.88 -17.74 14.40
CA VAL A 234 23.13 -17.58 13.15
C VAL A 234 22.49 -18.89 12.76
N TYR A 235 21.18 -18.86 12.57
CA TYR A 235 20.37 -20.01 12.17
C TYR A 235 19.69 -19.71 10.84
N ILE A 236 19.93 -20.57 9.86
CA ILE A 236 19.43 -20.41 8.50
C ILE A 236 18.21 -21.31 8.27
N SER A 237 17.22 -20.80 7.53
CA SER A 237 16.14 -21.63 7.00
C SER A 237 15.58 -21.07 5.69
N SER A 238 15.20 -21.94 4.75
CA SER A 238 14.56 -21.52 3.50
C SER A 238 13.11 -21.08 3.70
N TRP A 239 12.47 -21.53 4.79
CA TRP A 239 11.10 -21.19 5.15
C TRP A 239 10.95 -21.03 6.65
N LEU A 240 10.24 -20.00 7.09
CA LEU A 240 10.04 -19.71 8.51
C LEU A 240 8.55 -19.80 8.85
N PRO A 241 8.17 -20.37 10.01
CA PRO A 241 6.84 -20.19 10.57
C PRO A 241 6.74 -18.76 11.14
N GLN A 242 6.69 -17.77 10.25
CA GLN A 242 6.90 -16.35 10.57
C GLN A 242 5.85 -15.84 11.56
N ASN A 243 4.57 -16.19 11.38
CA ASN A 243 3.51 -15.72 12.26
C ASN A 243 3.64 -16.33 13.67
N GLU A 244 4.03 -17.60 13.77
CA GLU A 244 4.30 -18.27 15.05
C GLU A 244 5.54 -17.68 15.74
N LEU A 245 6.63 -17.44 15.01
CA LEU A 245 7.82 -16.80 15.56
C LEU A 245 7.54 -15.36 16.03
N LEU A 246 6.77 -14.59 15.27
CA LEU A 246 6.39 -13.23 15.66
C LEU A 246 5.43 -13.20 16.85
N ALA A 247 4.63 -14.24 17.06
CA ALA A 247 3.79 -14.38 18.25
C ALA A 247 4.59 -14.71 19.52
N ASP A 248 5.75 -15.35 19.39
CA ASP A 248 6.56 -15.74 20.55
C ASP A 248 7.22 -14.53 21.22
N SER A 249 7.08 -14.41 22.55
CA SER A 249 7.63 -13.30 23.34
C SER A 249 9.16 -13.21 23.29
N ARG A 250 9.88 -14.31 23.00
CA ARG A 250 11.34 -14.35 22.94
C ARG A 250 11.91 -13.72 21.67
N VAL A 251 11.11 -13.60 20.60
CA VAL A 251 11.51 -12.82 19.42
C VAL A 251 11.48 -11.33 19.77
N THR A 252 12.65 -10.71 19.74
CA THR A 252 12.86 -9.33 20.20
C THR A 252 12.67 -8.32 19.08
N LEU A 253 13.09 -8.65 17.85
CA LEU A 253 13.10 -7.72 16.74
C LEU A 253 12.87 -8.46 15.42
N PHE A 254 12.16 -7.82 14.50
CA PHE A 254 12.04 -8.29 13.13
C PHE A 254 12.70 -7.33 12.14
N LEU A 255 13.74 -7.80 11.44
CA LEU A 255 14.32 -7.13 10.29
C LEU A 255 13.65 -7.65 9.02
N THR A 256 12.95 -6.76 8.30
CA THR A 256 12.19 -7.16 7.12
C THR A 256 12.19 -6.12 6.03
N HIS A 257 11.91 -6.56 4.80
CA HIS A 257 11.72 -5.68 3.65
C HIS A 257 10.48 -4.76 3.74
N GLY A 258 9.56 -4.96 4.69
CA GLY A 258 8.36 -4.12 4.82
C GLY A 258 7.21 -4.47 3.89
N GLY A 259 7.14 -5.72 3.41
CA GLY A 259 5.95 -6.23 2.72
C GLY A 259 4.71 -6.15 3.61
N LEU A 260 3.56 -5.78 3.05
CA LEU A 260 2.38 -5.40 3.83
C LEU A 260 1.86 -6.50 4.77
N ALA A 261 1.89 -7.77 4.34
CA ALA A 261 1.51 -8.89 5.19
C ALA A 261 2.41 -9.01 6.43
N SER A 262 3.74 -8.96 6.25
CA SER A 262 4.71 -8.96 7.37
C SER A 262 4.51 -7.75 8.29
N VAL A 263 4.21 -6.58 7.73
CA VAL A 263 3.92 -5.36 8.51
C VAL A 263 2.65 -5.54 9.36
N MET A 264 1.61 -6.18 8.82
CA MET A 264 0.40 -6.47 9.58
C MET A 264 0.64 -7.47 10.71
N GLU A 265 1.35 -8.57 10.43
CA GLU A 265 1.71 -9.59 11.42
C GLU A 265 2.46 -8.95 12.59
N LEU A 266 3.58 -8.26 12.33
CA LEU A 266 4.40 -7.70 13.41
C LEU A 266 3.68 -6.57 14.16
N ALA A 267 2.86 -5.74 13.48
CA ALA A 267 2.12 -4.66 14.12
C ALA A 267 1.05 -5.23 15.07
N LEU A 268 0.34 -6.28 14.65
CA LEU A 268 -0.61 -7.00 15.50
C LEU A 268 0.08 -7.76 16.64
N MET A 269 1.28 -8.30 16.42
CA MET A 269 2.06 -8.99 17.46
C MET A 269 2.86 -8.06 18.39
N GLY A 270 2.92 -6.75 18.09
CA GLY A 270 3.61 -5.77 18.92
C GLY A 270 5.13 -5.89 18.90
N LYS A 271 5.71 -6.30 17.76
CA LYS A 271 7.16 -6.46 17.64
C LYS A 271 7.83 -5.21 17.06
N PRO A 272 8.92 -4.72 17.67
CA PRO A 272 9.70 -3.66 17.06
C PRO A 272 10.46 -4.18 15.83
N SER A 273 10.82 -3.29 14.92
CA SER A 273 11.36 -3.71 13.62
C SER A 273 12.41 -2.78 13.02
N VAL A 274 13.25 -3.36 12.16
CA VAL A 274 14.08 -2.62 11.20
C VAL A 274 13.56 -2.93 9.80
N MET A 275 13.09 -1.90 9.12
CA MET A 275 12.55 -2.01 7.77
C MET A 275 13.60 -1.69 6.74
N VAL A 276 13.73 -2.53 5.72
CA VAL A 276 14.66 -2.33 4.60
C VAL A 276 13.93 -2.47 3.27
N PRO A 277 13.15 -1.45 2.86
CA PRO A 277 12.37 -1.51 1.63
C PRO A 277 13.20 -1.75 0.38
N ILE A 278 12.72 -2.64 -0.49
CA ILE A 278 13.38 -3.01 -1.75
C ILE A 278 12.61 -2.45 -2.95
N PHE A 279 11.29 -2.69 -3.05
CA PHE A 279 10.46 -2.26 -4.18
C PHE A 279 8.96 -2.20 -3.84
N ALA A 280 8.13 -1.87 -4.85
CA ALA A 280 6.67 -1.80 -4.75
C ALA A 280 6.20 -0.85 -3.63
N ASP A 281 5.33 -1.32 -2.74
CA ASP A 281 4.69 -0.57 -1.66
C ASP A 281 5.51 -0.55 -0.34
N GLN A 282 6.63 -1.28 -0.31
CA GLN A 282 7.43 -1.49 0.89
C GLN A 282 7.94 -0.20 1.51
N GLY A 283 8.34 0.79 0.69
CA GLY A 283 8.81 2.09 1.16
C GLY A 283 7.72 2.82 1.96
N ARG A 284 6.50 2.82 1.42
CA ARG A 284 5.32 3.44 2.02
C ARG A 284 4.95 2.70 3.30
N ASN A 285 4.93 1.37 3.28
CA ASN A 285 4.60 0.56 4.45
C ASN A 285 5.61 0.73 5.60
N ALA A 286 6.89 0.86 5.28
CA ALA A 286 7.92 1.14 6.27
C ALA A 286 7.71 2.50 6.96
N GLN A 287 7.39 3.55 6.20
CA GLN A 287 7.06 4.86 6.78
C GLN A 287 5.73 4.84 7.54
N MET A 288 4.75 4.07 7.06
CA MET A 288 3.46 3.85 7.72
C MET A 288 3.64 3.26 9.10
N LEU A 289 4.54 2.28 9.27
CA LEU A 289 4.82 1.71 10.58
C LEU A 289 5.73 2.62 11.43
N LYS A 290 6.78 3.21 10.83
CA LYS A 290 7.74 4.10 11.50
C LYS A 290 7.05 5.24 12.26
N ARG A 291 5.96 5.81 11.72
CA ARG A 291 5.26 6.93 12.36
C ARG A 291 4.67 6.59 13.73
N HIS A 292 4.46 5.29 14.01
CA HIS A 292 4.02 4.80 15.32
C HIS A 292 5.17 4.63 16.30
N GLY A 293 6.42 4.80 15.87
CA GLY A 293 7.59 4.82 16.75
C GLY A 293 8.14 3.44 17.15
N GLY A 294 7.60 2.35 16.59
CA GLY A 294 8.07 0.98 16.81
C GLY A 294 8.99 0.44 15.70
N ALA A 295 9.38 1.26 14.72
CA ALA A 295 10.20 0.82 13.60
C ALA A 295 11.27 1.83 13.20
N ALA A 296 12.47 1.31 12.90
CA ALA A 296 13.51 2.04 12.17
C ALA A 296 13.43 1.69 10.68
N VAL A 297 13.95 2.56 9.81
CA VAL A 297 13.95 2.36 8.35
C VAL A 297 15.34 2.63 7.81
N LEU A 298 15.90 1.64 7.11
CA LEU A 298 17.11 1.72 6.33
C LEU A 298 16.76 1.70 4.84
N GLN A 299 17.61 2.30 4.02
CA GLN A 299 17.57 2.11 2.57
C GLN A 299 18.27 0.79 2.21
N LYS A 300 17.88 0.16 1.10
CA LYS A 300 18.54 -1.08 0.65
C LYS A 300 20.06 -0.94 0.50
N THR A 301 20.54 0.25 0.12
CA THR A 301 21.97 0.54 -0.07
C THR A 301 22.72 0.66 1.24
N ASP A 302 22.02 0.97 2.34
CA ASP A 302 22.60 1.05 3.68
C ASP A 302 23.08 -0.33 4.16
N LEU A 303 22.59 -1.42 3.56
CA LEU A 303 23.04 -2.77 3.85
C LEU A 303 24.53 -2.99 3.53
N ALA A 304 25.16 -2.18 2.69
CA ALA A 304 26.60 -2.23 2.45
C ALA A 304 27.41 -1.85 3.71
N ASP A 305 26.85 -0.96 4.55
CA ASP A 305 27.49 -0.44 5.75
C ASP A 305 27.10 -1.28 6.98
N SER A 306 27.96 -2.23 7.34
CA SER A 306 27.74 -3.09 8.51
C SER A 306 27.69 -2.34 9.83
N ASP A 307 28.37 -1.19 9.95
CA ASP A 307 28.35 -0.40 11.18
C ASP A 307 27.02 0.36 11.32
N LEU A 308 26.45 0.85 10.22
CA LEU A 308 25.11 1.41 10.20
C LEU A 308 24.07 0.34 10.55
N VAL A 309 24.09 -0.81 9.86
CA VAL A 309 23.15 -1.92 10.14
C VAL A 309 23.23 -2.37 11.60
N ARG A 310 24.44 -2.58 12.14
CA ARG A 310 24.65 -2.94 13.55
C ARG A 310 24.06 -1.90 14.49
N ARG A 311 24.39 -0.62 14.28
CA ARG A 311 23.91 0.47 15.14
C ARG A 311 22.39 0.58 15.14
N THR A 312 21.75 0.47 13.98
CA THR A 312 20.29 0.51 13.88
C THR A 312 19.63 -0.68 14.58
N ILE A 313 20.16 -1.91 14.41
CA ILE A 313 19.66 -3.07 15.15
C ILE A 313 19.83 -2.85 16.67
N GLN A 314 21.00 -2.39 17.11
CA GLN A 314 21.26 -2.12 18.52
C GLN A 314 20.37 -1.01 19.10
N GLU A 315 20.10 0.05 18.33
CA GLU A 315 19.18 1.12 18.72
C GLU A 315 17.79 0.54 19.01
N VAL A 316 17.21 -0.21 18.07
CA VAL A 316 15.88 -0.79 18.23
C VAL A 316 15.83 -1.85 19.35
N LEU A 317 16.91 -2.61 19.53
CA LEU A 317 16.99 -3.63 20.60
C LEU A 317 17.16 -3.03 22.01
N ASN A 318 17.75 -1.85 22.14
CA ASN A 318 18.16 -1.29 23.44
C ASN A 318 17.31 -0.09 23.88
N ASP A 319 16.69 0.63 22.95
CA ASP A 319 15.80 1.73 23.29
C ASP A 319 14.38 1.21 23.60
N PRO A 320 13.93 1.28 24.87
CA PRO A 320 12.64 0.72 25.27
C PRO A 320 11.44 1.41 24.60
N ARG A 321 11.63 2.60 24.00
CA ARG A 321 10.57 3.29 23.27
C ARG A 321 10.07 2.48 22.08
N PHE A 322 10.95 1.76 21.37
CA PHE A 322 10.53 0.96 20.20
C PHE A 322 9.56 -0.15 20.60
N LEU A 323 9.89 -0.92 21.63
CA LEU A 323 9.03 -2.00 22.13
C LEU A 323 7.71 -1.42 22.68
N LYS A 324 7.78 -0.41 23.56
CA LYS A 324 6.60 0.21 24.16
C LYS A 324 5.63 0.72 23.10
N ASN A 325 6.14 1.37 22.07
CA ASN A 325 5.34 1.90 20.98
C ASN A 325 4.73 0.79 20.11
N ALA A 326 5.48 -0.28 19.84
CA ALA A 326 4.98 -1.44 19.12
C ALA A 326 3.86 -2.17 19.89
N GLU A 327 4.02 -2.35 21.20
CA GLU A 327 3.01 -2.93 22.09
C GLU A 327 1.75 -2.05 22.17
N THR A 328 1.93 -0.73 22.31
CA THR A 328 0.82 0.23 22.31
C THR A 328 0.02 0.15 21.01
N LEU A 329 0.72 0.10 19.86
CA LEU A 329 0.06 -0.08 18.56
C LEU A 329 -0.67 -1.43 18.50
N SER A 330 -0.04 -2.52 18.92
CA SER A 330 -0.68 -3.85 18.97
C SER A 330 -1.97 -3.83 19.81
N GLU A 331 -1.95 -3.19 20.97
CA GLU A 331 -3.12 -3.03 21.82
C GLU A 331 -4.24 -2.28 21.09
N MET A 332 -3.93 -1.18 20.41
CA MET A 332 -4.92 -0.46 19.59
C MET A 332 -5.48 -1.33 18.47
N LEU A 333 -4.64 -2.10 17.78
CA LEU A 333 -5.05 -2.93 16.64
C LEU A 333 -5.91 -4.13 17.07
N LYS A 334 -5.61 -4.74 18.22
CA LYS A 334 -6.39 -5.85 18.80
C LYS A 334 -7.74 -5.39 19.35
N ASN A 335 -7.83 -4.14 19.82
CA ASN A 335 -9.05 -3.56 20.38
C ASN A 335 -9.81 -2.68 19.38
N GLN A 336 -9.66 -2.91 18.08
CA GLN A 336 -10.44 -2.20 17.07
C GLN A 336 -11.93 -2.52 17.19
N PRO A 337 -12.81 -1.54 16.90
CA PRO A 337 -14.25 -1.70 17.07
C PRO A 337 -14.87 -2.70 16.08
N THR A 338 -14.20 -3.00 14.97
CA THR A 338 -14.71 -3.85 13.90
C THR A 338 -13.86 -5.11 13.74
N ASN A 339 -14.52 -6.24 13.50
CA ASN A 339 -13.87 -7.49 13.14
C ASN A 339 -13.73 -7.56 11.61
N ALA A 340 -12.51 -7.52 11.09
CA ALA A 340 -12.25 -7.50 9.65
C ALA A 340 -12.80 -8.74 8.91
N LYS A 341 -12.79 -9.92 9.54
CA LYS A 341 -13.34 -11.15 8.94
C LYS A 341 -14.87 -11.10 8.86
N GLU A 342 -15.53 -10.59 9.91
CA GLU A 342 -16.98 -10.40 9.91
C GLU A 342 -17.41 -9.35 8.88
N VAL A 343 -16.68 -8.23 8.81
CA VAL A 343 -16.86 -7.20 7.79
C VAL A 343 -16.74 -7.80 6.39
N LEU A 344 -15.67 -8.57 6.12
CA LEU A 344 -15.48 -9.26 4.85
C LEU A 344 -16.69 -10.13 4.48
N VAL A 345 -17.09 -11.05 5.36
CA VAL A 345 -18.21 -11.98 5.09
C VAL A 345 -19.51 -11.23 4.83
N LYS A 346 -19.87 -10.26 5.68
CA LYS A 346 -21.12 -9.48 5.53
C LYS A 346 -21.19 -8.73 4.20
N HIS A 347 -20.08 -8.14 3.75
CA HIS A 347 -20.03 -7.41 2.48
C HIS A 347 -20.06 -8.35 1.28
N VAL A 348 -19.41 -9.52 1.35
CA VAL A 348 -19.49 -10.57 0.32
C VAL A 348 -20.93 -11.07 0.18
N GLU A 349 -21.58 -11.43 1.28
CA GLU A 349 -22.98 -11.88 1.28
C GLU A 349 -23.93 -10.80 0.74
N PHE A 350 -23.72 -9.54 1.12
CA PHE A 350 -24.49 -8.41 0.62
C PHE A 350 -24.30 -8.23 -0.89
N ALA A 351 -23.06 -8.29 -1.38
CA ALA A 351 -22.75 -8.15 -2.80
C ALA A 351 -23.37 -9.28 -3.64
N ALA A 352 -23.27 -10.53 -3.18
CA ALA A 352 -23.92 -11.67 -3.85
C ALA A 352 -25.45 -11.45 -3.91
N ARG A 353 -26.06 -11.05 -2.79
CA ARG A 353 -27.52 -10.86 -2.69
C ARG A 353 -28.05 -9.68 -3.51
N PHE A 354 -27.35 -8.55 -3.58
CA PHE A 354 -27.87 -7.31 -4.17
C PHE A 354 -27.19 -6.87 -5.46
N GLY A 355 -26.02 -7.43 -5.77
CA GLY A 355 -25.28 -7.13 -6.99
C GLY A 355 -24.60 -5.77 -6.96
N LYS A 356 -24.56 -5.10 -8.12
CA LYS A 356 -23.92 -3.78 -8.30
C LYS A 356 -24.62 -2.71 -7.46
N LEU A 357 -23.86 -1.75 -6.94
CA LEU A 357 -24.36 -0.70 -6.05
C LEU A 357 -24.05 0.72 -6.59
N PRO A 358 -24.75 1.20 -7.65
CA PRO A 358 -24.46 2.50 -8.25
C PRO A 358 -24.62 3.69 -7.30
N SER A 359 -25.41 3.54 -6.23
CA SER A 359 -25.58 4.57 -5.20
C SER A 359 -24.31 4.85 -4.39
N LEU A 360 -23.32 3.95 -4.43
CA LEU A 360 -22.01 4.12 -3.79
C LEU A 360 -20.94 4.63 -4.78
N ASP A 361 -21.30 4.87 -6.04
CA ASP A 361 -20.38 5.36 -7.05
C ASP A 361 -20.16 6.85 -6.91
N ASN A 362 -18.90 7.25 -6.74
CA ASN A 362 -18.55 8.65 -6.64
C ASN A 362 -18.74 9.36 -7.99
N HIS A 363 -19.67 10.31 -8.07
CA HIS A 363 -19.94 11.09 -9.28
C HIS A 363 -18.73 11.89 -9.78
N GLY A 364 -17.78 12.24 -8.89
CA GLY A 364 -16.57 12.99 -9.22
C GLY A 364 -15.73 12.35 -10.34
N ARG A 365 -15.81 11.02 -10.52
CA ARG A 365 -15.14 10.31 -11.63
C ARG A 365 -15.57 10.76 -13.03
N HIS A 366 -16.77 11.34 -13.15
CA HIS A 366 -17.35 11.79 -14.43
C HIS A 366 -17.11 13.29 -14.67
N GLN A 367 -16.55 14.01 -13.70
CA GLN A 367 -16.28 15.43 -13.81
C GLN A 367 -14.98 15.69 -14.55
N SER A 368 -14.96 16.76 -15.35
CA SER A 368 -13.70 17.25 -15.93
C SER A 368 -12.84 17.89 -14.84
N PHE A 369 -11.53 17.99 -15.10
CA PHE A 369 -10.59 18.69 -14.21
C PHE A 369 -11.04 20.12 -13.87
N VAL A 370 -11.66 20.82 -14.82
CA VAL A 370 -12.16 22.20 -14.66
C VAL A 370 -13.27 22.25 -13.61
N VAL A 371 -14.27 21.37 -13.72
CA VAL A 371 -15.41 21.33 -12.80
C VAL A 371 -15.00 20.81 -11.43
N TYR A 372 -14.19 19.75 -11.39
CA TYR A 372 -13.76 19.11 -10.15
C TYR A 372 -13.01 20.08 -9.21
N TYR A 373 -12.19 20.98 -9.78
CA TYR A 373 -11.43 21.99 -9.02
C TYR A 373 -12.09 23.38 -9.01
N PHE A 374 -13.36 23.49 -9.42
CA PHE A 374 -14.11 24.75 -9.48
C PHE A 374 -13.43 25.86 -10.30
N LEU A 375 -12.63 25.51 -11.31
CA LEU A 375 -11.88 26.48 -12.12
C LEU A 375 -12.83 27.35 -12.98
N ASP A 376 -13.96 26.79 -13.39
CA ASP A 376 -15.06 27.51 -14.04
C ASP A 376 -15.67 28.57 -13.11
N ILE A 377 -15.98 28.22 -11.86
CA ILE A 377 -16.52 29.14 -10.85
C ILE A 377 -15.49 30.21 -10.47
N ILE A 378 -14.23 29.82 -10.25
CA ILE A 378 -13.14 30.76 -9.94
C ILE A 378 -12.95 31.74 -11.10
N SER A 379 -12.97 31.27 -12.35
CA SER A 379 -12.87 32.11 -13.54
C SER A 379 -14.04 33.11 -13.63
N LEU A 380 -15.26 32.67 -13.32
CA LEU A 380 -16.44 33.55 -13.27
C LEU A 380 -16.28 34.63 -12.19
N LEU A 381 -15.85 34.26 -10.98
CA LEU A 381 -15.63 35.21 -9.88
C LEU A 381 -14.54 36.25 -10.21
N ILE A 382 -13.41 35.81 -10.78
CA ILE A 382 -12.34 36.71 -11.23
C ILE A 382 -12.88 37.68 -12.29
N SER A 383 -13.70 37.20 -13.23
CA SER A 383 -14.30 38.04 -14.27
C SER A 383 -15.18 39.14 -13.69
N VAL A 384 -16.01 38.82 -12.68
CA VAL A 384 -16.83 39.81 -11.97
C VAL A 384 -15.97 40.87 -11.27
N VAL A 385 -14.91 40.46 -10.56
CA VAL A 385 -14.00 41.38 -9.89
C VAL A 385 -13.32 42.32 -10.90
N VAL A 386 -12.83 41.78 -12.02
CA VAL A 386 -12.22 42.57 -13.10
C VAL A 386 -13.21 43.59 -13.66
N ILE A 387 -14.47 43.22 -13.88
CA ILE A 387 -15.52 44.14 -14.36
C ILE A 387 -15.76 45.27 -13.34
N ILE A 388 -15.87 44.95 -12.05
CA ILE A 388 -16.07 45.94 -10.98
C ILE A 388 -14.89 46.92 -10.96
N VAL A 389 -13.65 46.42 -10.94
CA VAL A 389 -12.44 47.25 -10.95
C VAL A 389 -12.40 48.15 -12.19
N TYR A 390 -12.72 47.59 -13.37
CA TYR A 390 -12.78 48.36 -14.61
C TYR A 390 -13.81 49.50 -14.54
N VAL A 391 -15.02 49.22 -14.04
CA VAL A 391 -16.08 50.24 -13.87
C VAL A 391 -15.63 51.32 -12.90
N VAL A 392 -15.07 50.94 -11.75
CA VAL A 392 -14.57 51.86 -10.73
C VAL A 392 -13.47 52.77 -11.32
N VAL A 393 -12.47 52.22 -12.00
CA VAL A 393 -11.41 52.99 -12.67
C VAL A 393 -11.99 53.96 -13.71
N LYS A 394 -12.98 53.51 -14.50
CA LYS A 394 -13.63 54.36 -15.50
C LYS A 394 -14.42 55.50 -14.85
N LEU A 395 -15.11 55.24 -13.74
CA LEU A 395 -15.82 56.27 -12.96
C LEU A 395 -14.83 57.28 -12.36
N PHE A 396 -13.75 56.82 -11.74
CA PHE A 396 -12.69 57.71 -11.23
C PHE A 396 -12.07 58.55 -12.36
N LYS A 397 -11.70 57.96 -13.49
CA LYS A 397 -11.18 58.72 -14.66
C LYS A 397 -12.18 59.78 -15.13
N ARG A 398 -13.48 59.45 -15.19
CA ARG A 398 -14.53 60.42 -15.54
C ARG A 398 -14.63 61.56 -14.53
N MET A 399 -14.56 61.26 -13.22
CA MET A 399 -14.55 62.30 -12.17
C MET A 399 -13.33 63.22 -12.27
N PHE A 400 -12.14 62.67 -12.51
CA PHE A 400 -10.91 63.47 -12.70
C PHE A 400 -10.94 64.34 -13.96
N ILE A 401 -11.46 63.84 -15.08
CA ILE A 401 -11.63 64.64 -16.31
C ILE A 401 -12.65 65.76 -16.10
N ARG A 402 -13.76 65.49 -15.40
CA ARG A 402 -14.78 66.49 -15.08
C ARG A 402 -14.26 67.59 -14.15
N ASN A 403 -13.45 67.23 -13.15
CA ASN A 403 -12.79 68.22 -12.27
C ASN A 403 -11.75 69.09 -13.02
N LYS A 404 -11.00 68.54 -13.99
CA LYS A 404 -10.11 69.34 -14.85
C LYS A 404 -10.87 70.31 -15.75
N SER A 405 -11.98 69.88 -16.35
CA SER A 405 -12.82 70.73 -17.20
C SER A 405 -13.56 71.82 -16.42
N GLN A 406 -13.90 71.60 -15.15
CA GLN A 406 -14.47 72.66 -14.28
C GLN A 406 -13.41 73.68 -13.86
N LYS A 407 -12.18 73.25 -13.55
CA LYS A 407 -11.07 74.17 -13.23
C LYS A 407 -10.69 75.08 -14.41
N SER A 408 -10.70 74.58 -15.66
CA SER A 408 -10.39 75.42 -16.83
C SER A 408 -11.53 76.35 -17.27
N LYS A 409 -12.70 76.32 -16.61
CA LYS A 409 -13.82 77.25 -16.84
C LYS A 409 -13.91 78.33 -15.75
N SER A 410 -13.11 78.22 -14.69
CA SER A 410 -13.07 79.15 -13.55
C SER A 410 -11.80 80.02 -13.51
N GLU A 411 -10.89 79.84 -14.47
CA GLU A 411 -9.85 80.81 -14.88
C GLU A 411 -10.35 81.50 -16.14
#